data_AF-A0A979FPM1-F1
#
_entry.id   AF-A0A979FPM1-F1
#
_cell.length_a   1.000
_cell.length_b   1.000
_cell.length_c   1.000
_cell.angle_alpha   90.00
_cell.angle_beta   90.00
_cell.angle_gamma   90.00
#
_symmetry.space_group_name_H-M   'P 1'
#
loop_
_entity.id
_entity.type
_entity.pdbx_description
1 polymer ?
#
loop_
_entity_poly.entity_id
_entity_poly.type
_entity_poly.pdbx_seq_one_letter_code
_entity_poly.pdbx_strand_id
1 'polypeptide(L)'
;AGEQNVTKDLYPLTSVLPRDLSRFYRYRGSLTTPKCNEVVTWTIFDDHVPVSDKQMARLRSLSDTEGDPLVNNFRPNQPLNGRIVYRSFLK
;
A
#
# COMPACT_ATOMS: atom_id res chain seq x y z
N ALA A 1 -5.71 -20.52 35.46
CA ALA A 1 -4.25 -20.31 35.43
C ALA A 1 -3.77 -20.51 34.00
N GLY A 2 -3.18 -19.47 33.40
CA GLY A 2 -2.64 -19.49 32.04
C GLY A 2 -3.09 -18.33 31.17
N GLU A 3 -2.94 -17.08 31.63
CA GLU A 3 -2.93 -15.93 30.71
C GLU A 3 -1.72 -16.08 29.78
N GLN A 4 -1.98 -16.45 28.53
CA GLN A 4 -0.94 -16.47 27.51
C GLN A 4 -0.62 -15.02 27.18
N ASN A 5 0.59 -14.57 27.53
CA ASN A 5 1.11 -13.25 27.19
C ASN A 5 1.30 -13.13 25.67
N VAL A 6 0.27 -12.67 24.95
CA VAL A 6 0.27 -12.34 23.51
C VAL A 6 1.02 -11.02 23.26
N THR A 7 2.24 -10.89 23.79
CA THR A 7 3.03 -9.66 23.65
C THR A 7 4.38 -9.88 23.00
N LYS A 8 4.70 -11.10 22.57
CA LYS A 8 6.10 -11.43 22.33
C LYS A 8 6.73 -10.83 21.06
N ASP A 9 5.96 -10.44 20.03
CA ASP A 9 6.55 -9.84 18.82
C ASP A 9 5.57 -8.90 18.10
N LEU A 10 5.23 -7.75 18.71
CA LEU A 10 4.48 -6.71 18.02
C LEU A 10 5.41 -5.86 17.16
N TYR A 11 5.25 -5.93 15.84
CA TYR A 11 5.94 -5.05 14.89
C TYR A 11 5.12 -3.77 14.70
N PRO A 12 5.68 -2.57 14.94
CA PRO A 12 4.91 -1.33 14.85
C PRO A 12 4.50 -1.04 13.41
N LEU A 13 3.22 -0.78 13.15
CA LEU A 13 2.77 -0.44 11.79
C LEU A 13 3.42 0.83 11.23
N THR A 14 3.90 1.71 12.10
CA THR A 14 4.64 2.90 11.68
C THR A 14 5.96 2.58 11.00
N SER A 15 6.58 1.41 11.25
CA SER A 15 7.84 1.04 10.59
C SER A 15 7.66 0.54 9.16
N VAL A 16 6.42 0.42 8.66
CA VAL A 16 6.13 0.17 7.23
C VAL A 16 5.60 1.41 6.51
N LEU A 17 5.64 2.59 7.15
CA LEU A 17 5.31 3.86 6.53
C LEU A 17 6.57 4.64 6.15
N PRO A 18 6.49 5.60 5.21
CA PRO A 18 7.58 6.53 4.92
C PRO A 18 7.96 7.37 6.14
N ARG A 19 9.14 8.00 6.10
CA ARG A 19 9.62 8.80 7.24
C ARG A 19 8.82 10.09 7.40
N ASP A 20 8.50 10.75 6.28
CA ASP A 20 7.70 11.97 6.27
C ASP A 20 6.25 11.67 5.85
N LEU A 21 5.36 11.67 6.83
CA LEU A 21 3.91 11.47 6.62
C LEU A 21 3.17 12.79 6.36
N SER A 22 3.85 13.93 6.52
CA SER A 22 3.23 15.25 6.34
C SER A 22 3.02 15.58 4.86
N ARG A 23 3.79 14.96 3.96
CA ARG A 23 3.74 15.17 2.52
C ARG A 23 2.99 14.04 1.82
N PHE A 24 1.82 14.36 1.28
CA PHE A 24 0.99 13.39 0.57
C PHE A 24 0.10 14.06 -0.47
N TYR A 25 -0.39 13.24 -1.39
CA TYR A 25 -1.46 13.53 -2.34
C TYR A 25 -2.77 12.90 -1.88
N ARG A 26 -3.90 13.55 -2.17
CA ARG A 26 -5.24 13.15 -1.73
C ARG A 26 -6.25 13.29 -2.86
N TYR A 27 -7.02 12.24 -3.14
CA TYR A 27 -8.10 12.27 -4.13
C TYR A 27 -9.17 11.20 -3.88
N ARG A 28 -10.38 11.40 -4.42
CA ARG A 28 -11.46 10.38 -4.39
C ARG A 28 -11.30 9.41 -5.56
N GLY A 29 -11.43 8.12 -5.29
CA GLY A 29 -11.29 7.07 -6.29
C GLY A 29 -12.03 5.80 -5.89
N SER A 30 -11.58 4.69 -6.46
CA SER A 30 -12.21 3.38 -6.30
C SER A 30 -11.26 2.32 -5.80
N LEU A 31 -11.83 1.15 -5.49
CA LEU A 31 -11.08 -0.08 -5.35
C LEU A 31 -10.34 -0.41 -6.66
N THR A 32 -9.11 -0.91 -6.54
CA THR A 32 -8.29 -1.37 -7.69
C THR A 32 -8.54 -2.84 -8.03
N THR A 33 -9.44 -3.51 -7.30
CA THR A 33 -9.86 -4.89 -7.49
C THR A 33 -11.31 -4.95 -8.01
N PRO A 34 -11.79 -6.11 -8.52
CA PRO A 34 -13.14 -6.25 -9.05
C PRO A 34 -14.25 -5.74 -8.13
N LYS A 35 -15.39 -5.39 -8.76
CA LYS A 35 -16.46 -4.50 -8.27
C LYS A 35 -16.12 -3.02 -8.31
N CYS A 36 -14.84 -2.63 -8.21
CA CYS A 36 -14.35 -1.28 -8.54
C CYS A 36 -15.13 -0.13 -7.87
N ASN A 37 -15.71 -0.36 -6.69
CA ASN A 37 -16.61 0.59 -6.04
C ASN A 37 -15.91 1.94 -5.78
N GLU A 38 -16.56 3.06 -6.11
CA GLU A 38 -16.04 4.43 -5.96
C GLU A 38 -16.20 4.98 -4.53
N VAL A 39 -15.66 4.26 -3.57
CA VAL A 39 -15.82 4.53 -2.13
C VAL A 39 -14.54 4.92 -1.43
N VAL A 40 -13.41 5.02 -2.16
CA VAL A 40 -12.08 5.20 -1.57
C VAL A 40 -11.67 6.66 -1.58
N THR A 41 -11.16 7.15 -0.45
CA THR A 41 -10.39 8.38 -0.38
C THR A 41 -8.91 8.01 -0.30
N TRP A 42 -8.18 8.18 -1.40
CA TRP A 42 -6.78 7.78 -1.52
C TRP A 42 -5.85 8.77 -0.84
N THR A 43 -4.90 8.27 -0.06
CA THR A 43 -3.74 9.03 0.44
C THR A 43 -2.49 8.38 -0.11
N ILE A 44 -1.71 9.12 -0.88
CA ILE A 44 -0.45 8.63 -1.45
C ILE A 44 0.67 9.51 -0.89
N PHE A 45 1.56 8.95 -0.08
CA PHE A 45 2.71 9.70 0.45
C PHE A 45 3.67 10.12 -0.66
N ASP A 46 4.31 11.27 -0.49
CA ASP A 46 5.32 11.82 -1.43
C ASP A 46 6.65 11.08 -1.33
N ASP A 47 6.95 10.52 -0.14
CA ASP A 47 8.14 9.71 0.14
C ASP A 47 7.84 8.19 0.04
N HIS A 48 8.89 7.37 -0.05
CA HIS A 48 8.81 5.93 -0.25
C HIS A 48 9.45 5.14 0.90
N VAL A 49 9.06 3.87 1.04
CA VAL A 49 9.69 2.94 1.98
C VAL A 49 10.82 2.19 1.25
N PRO A 50 12.08 2.30 1.69
CA PRO A 50 13.18 1.58 1.06
C PRO A 50 13.07 0.08 1.32
N VAL A 51 13.35 -0.72 0.31
CA VAL A 51 13.34 -2.19 0.37
C VAL A 51 14.62 -2.71 -0.28
N SER A 52 15.27 -3.70 0.33
CA SER A 52 16.45 -4.34 -0.26
C SER A 52 16.10 -5.25 -1.42
N ASP A 53 17.04 -5.47 -2.33
CA ASP A 53 16.86 -6.39 -3.47
C ASP A 53 16.50 -7.81 -3.00
N LYS A 54 17.09 -8.26 -1.89
CA LYS A 54 16.78 -9.57 -1.30
C LYS A 54 15.33 -9.67 -0.83
N GLN A 55 14.80 -8.61 -0.21
CA GLN A 55 13.39 -8.57 0.21
C GLN A 55 12.47 -8.54 -1.01
N MET A 56 12.81 -7.75 -2.03
CA MET A 56 12.03 -7.67 -3.27
C MET A 56 12.02 -9.00 -4.04
N ALA A 57 13.16 -9.68 -4.12
CA ALA A 57 13.27 -11.01 -4.72
C ALA A 57 12.38 -12.04 -4.01
N ARG A 58 12.37 -12.02 -2.66
CA ARG A 58 11.49 -12.89 -1.87
C ARG A 58 10.01 -12.59 -2.08
N LEU A 59 9.62 -11.32 -2.20
CA LEU A 59 8.24 -10.94 -2.48
C LEU A 59 7.79 -11.44 -3.86
N ARG A 60 8.66 -11.34 -4.87
CA ARG A 60 8.38 -11.76 -6.25
C ARG A 60 8.45 -13.27 -6.47
N SER A 61 8.94 -14.03 -5.48
CA SER A 61 8.97 -15.50 -5.55
C SER A 61 7.73 -16.16 -4.92
N LEU A 62 6.74 -15.37 -4.50
CA LEU A 62 5.52 -15.90 -3.88
C LEU A 62 4.59 -16.51 -4.95
N SER A 63 3.87 -17.55 -4.53
CA SER A 63 2.80 -18.18 -5.32
C SER A 63 1.45 -18.04 -4.62
N ASP A 64 0.37 -18.18 -5.38
CA ASP A 64 -0.99 -18.20 -4.85
C ASP A 64 -1.36 -19.57 -4.25
N THR A 65 -2.63 -19.74 -3.90
CA THR A 65 -3.14 -20.98 -3.30
C THR A 65 -3.18 -22.17 -4.26
N GLU A 66 -3.13 -21.91 -5.57
CA GLU A 66 -3.10 -22.93 -6.63
C GLU A 66 -1.67 -23.27 -7.04
N GLY A 67 -0.69 -22.52 -6.53
CA GLY A 67 0.75 -22.71 -6.77
C GLY A 67 1.30 -21.84 -7.89
N ASP A 68 0.47 -21.02 -8.52
CA ASP A 68 0.87 -20.16 -9.63
C ASP A 68 1.65 -18.93 -9.14
N PRO A 69 2.67 -18.46 -9.89
CA PRO A 69 3.44 -17.27 -9.49
C PRO A 69 2.55 -16.02 -9.36
N LEU A 70 2.65 -15.32 -8.22
CA LEU A 70 1.96 -14.05 -7.99
C LEU A 70 2.69 -12.90 -8.70
N VAL A 71 2.38 -12.72 -9.98
CA VAL A 71 2.96 -11.67 -10.83
C VAL A 71 1.88 -10.73 -11.40
N ASN A 72 2.28 -9.50 -11.74
CA ASN A 72 1.41 -8.50 -12.38
C ASN A 72 0.07 -8.25 -11.65
N ASN A 73 0.07 -8.38 -10.32
CA ASN A 73 -1.07 -8.24 -9.43
C ASN A 73 -1.42 -6.76 -9.14
N PHE A 74 -1.50 -5.95 -10.19
CA PHE A 74 -1.86 -4.53 -10.12
C PHE A 74 -2.80 -4.15 -11.26
N ARG A 75 -3.64 -3.14 -11.02
CA ARG A 75 -4.51 -2.56 -12.04
C ARG A 75 -3.77 -1.44 -12.80
N PRO A 76 -3.85 -1.37 -14.14
CA PRO A 76 -3.30 -0.25 -14.91
C PRO A 76 -3.89 1.10 -14.48
N ASN A 77 -3.10 2.17 -14.65
CA ASN A 77 -3.54 3.53 -14.36
C ASN A 77 -4.85 3.86 -15.10
N GLN A 78 -5.75 4.57 -14.40
CA GLN A 78 -7.03 4.98 -14.96
C GLN A 78 -7.01 6.49 -15.27
N PRO A 79 -7.75 6.94 -16.30
CA PRO A 79 -7.83 8.36 -16.65
C PRO A 79 -8.30 9.23 -15.47
N LEU A 80 -7.82 10.47 -15.41
CA LEU A 80 -8.16 11.38 -14.30
C LEU A 80 -9.62 11.86 -14.36
N ASN A 81 -10.23 11.94 -15.55
CA ASN A 81 -11.63 12.33 -15.76
C ASN A 81 -12.02 13.64 -15.05
N GLY A 82 -11.13 14.65 -15.11
CA GLY A 82 -11.37 15.96 -14.50
C GLY A 82 -11.27 16.01 -12.97
N ARG A 83 -10.91 14.89 -12.30
CA ARG A 83 -10.70 14.87 -10.84
C ARG A 83 -9.53 15.78 -10.45
N ILE A 84 -9.70 16.51 -9.36
CA ILE A 84 -8.64 17.32 -8.76
C ILE A 84 -7.86 16.44 -7.78
N VAL A 85 -6.53 16.48 -7.89
CA VAL A 85 -5.61 15.87 -6.93
C VAL A 85 -5.06 16.97 -6.02
N TYR A 86 -5.32 16.85 -4.73
CA TYR A 86 -4.78 17.76 -3.72
C TYR A 86 -3.43 17.27 -3.24
N ARG A 87 -2.62 18.18 -2.71
CA ARG A 87 -1.37 17.86 -2.02
C ARG A 87 -1.27 18.66 -0.72
N SER A 88 -0.58 18.13 0.28
CA SER A 88 -0.43 18.75 1.60
C SER A 88 0.73 19.74 1.72
N PHE A 89 1.51 19.94 0.65
CA PHE A 89 2.73 20.74 0.65
C PHE A 89 2.79 21.70 -0.54
N LEU A 90 3.57 22.77 -0.39
CA LEU A 90 3.80 23.77 -1.44
C LEU A 90 4.70 23.23 -2.56
N LYS A 91 4.71 23.92 -3.70
CA LYS A 91 5.55 23.54 -4.86
C LYS A 91 7.00 23.86 -4.56
#